data_AF-X1D0M9-F1
#
_entry.id   AF-X1D0M9-F1
#
_cell.length_a   1.000
_cell.length_b   1.000
_cell.length_c   1.000
_cell.angle_alpha   90.00
_cell.angle_beta   90.00
_cell.angle_gamma   90.00
#
_symmetry.space_group_name_H-M   'P 1'
#
loop_
_entity.id
_entity.type
_entity.pdbx_description
1 polymer ?
#
loop_
_entity_poly.entity_id
_entity_poly.type
_entity_poly.pdbx_seq_one_letter_code
_entity_poly.pdbx_strand_id
1 'polypeptide(L)'
;IFESLSHPFIKEFRTQGMLFAFVIQSHKNISSKEILVKLKYELLKEGIIAGASLGKEILRLLPPLTITDKEISILKEKINKAFDAI
;
A
#
# COMPACT_ATOMS: atom_id res chain seq x y z
N ILE A 1 -0.20 -12.44 4.35
CA ILE A 1 0.47 -12.18 3.03
C ILE A 1 1.19 -10.82 3.04
N PHE A 2 0.50 -9.71 3.32
CA PHE A 2 1.08 -8.36 3.39
C PHE A 2 1.34 -7.84 4.81
N GLU A 3 1.04 -8.62 5.85
CA GLU A 3 1.28 -8.26 7.27
C GLU A 3 2.75 -7.97 7.59
N SER A 4 3.69 -8.44 6.76
CA SER A 4 5.12 -8.16 6.91
C SER A 4 5.55 -6.80 6.36
N LEU A 5 4.65 -6.03 5.75
CA LEU A 5 4.93 -4.66 5.27
C LEU A 5 4.94 -3.71 6.47
N SER A 6 6.01 -3.76 7.27
CA SER A 6 6.20 -2.85 8.40
C SER A 6 7.05 -1.68 7.95
N HIS A 7 6.39 -0.57 7.58
CA HIS A 7 7.07 0.69 7.27
C HIS A 7 6.71 1.74 8.33
N PRO A 8 7.62 2.67 8.68
CA PRO A 8 7.39 3.65 9.74
C PRO A 8 6.15 4.54 9.55
N PHE A 9 5.72 4.74 8.31
CA PHE A 9 4.53 5.52 7.97
C PHE A 9 3.23 4.69 7.98
N ILE A 10 3.29 3.38 8.25
CA ILE A 10 2.11 2.52 8.38
C ILE A 10 1.74 2.44 9.86
N LYS A 11 0.62 3.05 10.22
CA LYS A 11 0.07 2.99 11.58
C LYS A 11 -0.58 1.65 11.87
N GLU A 12 -1.32 1.15 10.89
CA GLU A 12 -2.15 -0.05 11.05
C GLU A 12 -2.33 -0.73 9.70
N PHE A 13 -2.27 -2.06 9.70
CA PHE A 13 -2.61 -2.89 8.57
C PHE A 13 -3.88 -3.67 8.88
N ARG A 14 -4.85 -3.63 7.96
CA ARG A 14 -6.13 -4.35 8.07
C ARG A 14 -6.31 -5.26 6.88
N THR A 15 -6.87 -6.45 7.12
CA THR A 15 -7.09 -7.45 6.07
C THR A 15 -8.37 -8.24 6.33
N GLN A 16 -9.09 -8.54 5.25
CA GLN A 16 -10.19 -9.50 5.24
C GLN A 16 -10.23 -10.20 3.88
N GLY A 17 -9.78 -11.45 3.81
CA GLY A 17 -9.59 -12.16 2.55
C GLY A 17 -8.58 -11.45 1.64
N MET A 18 -9.01 -11.08 0.43
CA MET A 18 -8.21 -10.33 -0.56
C MET A 18 -8.38 -8.80 -0.46
N LEU A 19 -9.06 -8.29 0.56
CA LEU A 19 -9.18 -6.86 0.79
C LEU A 19 -8.13 -6.41 1.81
N PHE A 20 -7.22 -5.55 1.37
CA PHE A 20 -6.12 -5.02 2.19
C PHE A 20 -6.24 -3.51 2.35
N ALA A 21 -5.97 -3.02 3.56
CA ALA A 21 -5.94 -1.59 3.84
C ALA A 21 -4.77 -1.22 4.75
N PHE A 22 -4.09 -0.12 4.41
CA PHE A 22 -2.99 0.46 5.17
C PHE A 22 -3.42 1.84 5.66
N VAL A 23 -3.43 2.03 6.98
CA VAL A 23 -3.65 3.33 7.60
C VAL A 23 -2.31 4.04 7.68
N ILE A 24 -2.22 5.19 7.02
CA ILE A 24 -0.99 5.96 6.87
C ILE A 24 -0.91 7.05 7.94
N GLN A 25 0.26 7.18 8.56
CA GLN A 25 0.59 8.25 9.49
C GLN A 25 1.73 9.12 8.95
N SER A 26 1.81 10.36 9.44
CA SER A 26 2.88 11.28 9.10
C SER A 26 4.24 10.72 9.53
N HIS A 27 5.28 10.99 8.74
CA HIS A 27 6.63 10.48 8.99
C HIS A 27 7.68 11.45 8.44
N LYS A 28 8.80 11.66 9.15
CA LYS A 28 9.94 12.53 8.74
C LYS A 28 9.51 13.89 8.14
N ASN A 29 8.64 14.61 8.83
CA ASN A 29 8.08 15.91 8.42
C ASN A 29 7.19 15.89 7.16
N ILE A 30 6.88 14.71 6.63
CA ILE A 30 5.93 14.53 5.53
C ILE A 30 4.56 14.22 6.12
N SER A 31 3.54 14.96 5.70
CA SER A 31 2.16 14.71 6.15
C SER A 31 1.67 13.36 5.62
N SER A 32 0.82 12.67 6.39
CA SER A 32 0.18 11.41 5.98
C SER A 32 -0.56 11.52 4.63
N LYS A 33 -1.17 12.67 4.33
CA LYS A 33 -1.80 12.95 3.04
C LYS A 33 -0.79 12.97 1.89
N GLU A 34 0.32 13.65 2.09
CA GLU A 34 1.39 13.71 1.09
C GLU A 34 2.04 12.34 0.88
N ILE A 35 2.28 11.58 1.96
CA ILE A 35 2.74 10.18 1.89
C ILE A 35 1.75 9.34 1.07
N LEU A 36 0.44 9.46 1.32
CA LEU A 36 -0.58 8.70 0.59
C LEU A 36 -0.58 9.02 -0.90
N VAL A 37 -0.41 10.30 -1.28
CA VAL A 37 -0.31 10.72 -2.69
C VAL A 37 0.96 10.16 -3.33
N LYS A 38 2.11 10.25 -2.66
CA LYS A 38 3.39 9.68 -3.13
C LYS A 38 3.28 8.17 -3.31
N LEU A 39 2.75 7.45 -2.33
CA LEU A 39 2.51 6.01 -2.41
C LEU A 39 1.63 5.64 -3.61
N LYS A 40 0.53 6.36 -3.86
CA LYS A 40 -0.30 6.12 -5.05
C LYS A 40 0.49 6.27 -6.34
N TYR A 41 1.35 7.28 -6.41
CA TYR A 41 2.14 7.56 -7.59
C TYR A 41 3.22 6.48 -7.82
N GLU A 42 3.95 6.10 -6.78
CA GLU A 42 4.98 5.05 -6.88
C GLU A 42 4.36 3.67 -7.19
N LEU A 43 3.21 3.34 -6.60
CA LEU A 43 2.48 2.12 -6.96
C LEU A 43 2.02 2.13 -8.43
N LEU A 44 1.57 3.27 -8.93
CA LEU A 44 1.15 3.39 -10.33
C LEU A 44 2.32 3.16 -11.29
N LYS A 45 3.53 3.64 -10.98
CA LYS A 45 4.75 3.36 -11.78
C LYS A 45 5.07 1.87 -11.88
N GLU A 46 4.79 1.12 -10.82
CA GLU A 46 4.95 -0.34 -10.79
C GLU A 46 3.79 -1.08 -11.47
N GLY A 47 2.80 -0.35 -11.99
CA GLY A 47 1.60 -0.89 -12.67
C GLY A 47 0.50 -1.32 -11.70
N ILE A 48 0.51 -0.83 -10.46
CA ILE A 48 -0.47 -1.20 -9.43
C ILE A 48 -1.48 -0.06 -9.26
N ILE A 49 -2.75 -0.38 -9.48
CA ILE A 49 -3.86 0.56 -9.22
C ILE A 49 -4.35 0.33 -7.78
N ALA A 50 -4.11 1.32 -6.92
CA ALA A 50 -4.56 1.31 -5.53
C ALA A 50 -5.68 2.34 -5.28
N GLY A 51 -6.65 1.94 -4.46
CA GLY A 51 -7.65 2.87 -3.93
C GLY A 51 -7.04 3.71 -2.80
N ALA A 52 -7.48 4.97 -2.65
CA ALA A 52 -7.06 5.79 -1.52
C ALA A 52 -8.19 6.68 -1.01
N SER A 53 -8.16 7.00 0.28
CA SER A 53 -9.09 7.92 0.93
C SER A 53 -8.30 9.00 1.64
N LEU A 54 -8.09 10.16 1.00
CA LEU A 54 -7.25 11.25 1.52
C LEU A 54 -7.75 11.87 2.84
N GLY A 55 -9.04 11.78 3.17
CA GLY A 55 -9.58 12.28 4.45
C GLY A 55 -9.58 11.25 5.59
N LYS A 56 -9.17 10.02 5.30
CA LYS A 56 -8.99 8.95 6.31
C LYS A 56 -7.55 8.41 6.31
N GLU A 57 -6.74 8.88 5.36
CA GLU A 57 -5.36 8.49 5.15
C GLU A 57 -5.19 6.97 5.00
N ILE A 58 -6.11 6.36 4.25
CA ILE A 58 -6.12 4.91 3.99
C ILE A 58 -5.76 4.63 2.54
N LEU A 59 -4.77 3.76 2.33
CA LEU A 59 -4.49 3.10 1.06
C LEU A 59 -5.17 1.73 1.04
N ARG A 60 -5.77 1.33 -0.08
CA ARG A 60 -6.47 0.04 -0.23
C ARG A 60 -5.96 -0.71 -1.45
N LEU A 61 -5.75 -2.01 -1.29
CA LEU A 61 -5.43 -2.93 -2.36
C LEU A 61 -6.51 -4.01 -2.42
N LEU A 62 -7.03 -4.22 -3.62
CA LEU A 62 -8.03 -5.24 -3.92
C LEU A 62 -7.59 -5.98 -5.18
N PRO A 63 -6.65 -6.94 -5.09
CA PRO A 63 -6.34 -7.81 -6.21
C PRO A 63 -7.57 -8.62 -6.65
N PRO A 64 -7.63 -9.06 -7.92
CA PRO A 64 -8.69 -9.92 -8.39
C PRO A 64 -8.68 -11.25 -7.64
N LEU A 65 -9.86 -11.86 -7.42
CA LEU A 65 -9.97 -13.14 -6.72
C LEU A 65 -9.31 -14.31 -7.47
N THR A 66 -9.07 -14.14 -8.77
CA THR A 66 -8.38 -15.11 -9.62
C THR A 66 -6.86 -15.00 -9.56
N ILE A 67 -6.32 -14.08 -8.75
CA ILE A 67 -4.87 -13.89 -8.62
C ILE A 67 -4.20 -15.18 -8.13
N THR A 68 -3.08 -15.53 -8.75
CA THR A 68 -2.28 -16.71 -8.40
C THR A 68 -1.23 -16.38 -7.32
N ASP A 69 -0.72 -17.40 -6.63
CA ASP A 69 0.35 -17.20 -5.63
C ASP A 69 1.61 -16.57 -6.23
N LYS A 70 1.93 -16.90 -7.47
CA LYS A 70 3.06 -16.29 -8.20
C LYS A 70 2.83 -14.79 -8.41
N GLU A 71 1.64 -14.39 -8.83
CA GLU A 71 1.27 -12.99 -9.00
C GLU A 71 1.22 -12.24 -7.67
N ILE A 72 0.76 -12.89 -6.59
CA ILE A 72 0.82 -12.33 -5.24
C ILE A 72 2.27 -12.04 -4.83
N SER A 73 3.21 -12.95 -5.11
CA SER A 73 4.63 -12.73 -4.79
C SER A 73 5.20 -11.53 -5.56
N ILE A 74 4.92 -11.43 -6.86
CA ILE A 74 5.37 -10.31 -7.70
C ILE A 74 4.73 -9.00 -7.20
N LEU A 75 3.44 -9.03 -6.86
CA LEU A 75 2.73 -7.89 -6.32
C LEU A 75 3.37 -7.40 -5.01
N LYS A 76 3.75 -8.32 -4.13
CA LYS A 76 4.44 -8.00 -2.87
C LYS A 76 5.80 -7.33 -3.09
N GLU A 77 6.60 -7.84 -4.02
CA GLU A 77 7.89 -7.24 -4.38
C GLU A 77 7.72 -5.80 -4.88
N LYS A 78 6.77 -5.58 -5.79
CA LYS A 78 6.46 -4.26 -6.33
C LYS A 78 5.95 -3.28 -5.27
N ILE A 79 5.11 -3.74 -4.35
CA ILE A 79 4.62 -2.90 -3.25
C ILE A 79 5.77 -2.49 -2.33
N ASN A 80 6.65 -3.43 -1.95
CA ASN A 80 7.85 -3.11 -1.16
C ASN A 80 8.70 -2.04 -1.84
N LYS A 81 8.99 -2.23 -3.13
CA LYS A 81 9.77 -1.27 -3.92
C LYS A 81 9.14 0.13 -3.92
N ALA A 82 7.81 0.22 -4.07
CA ALA A 82 7.10 1.49 -4.02
C ALA A 82 7.10 2.11 -2.61
N PHE A 83 7.07 1.29 -1.56
CA PHE A 83 7.04 1.75 -0.16
C PHE A 83 8.43 2.19 0.32
N ASP A 84 9.50 1.55 -0.17
CA ASP A 84 10.90 1.91 0.12
C ASP A 84 11.32 3.23 -0.53
N ALA A 85 10.59 3.70 -1.55
CA ALA A 85 10.83 4.96 -2.24
C ALA A 85 10.25 6.20 -1.53
N ILE A 86 9.57 6.00 -0.40
CA ILE A 86 8.91 7.04 0.41
C ILE A 86 9.82 7.52 1.54
#